data_AF-A0A329LJ80-F1
#
_entry.id   AF-A0A329LJ80-F1
#
_cell.length_a   1.000
_cell.length_b   1.000
_cell.length_c   1.000
_cell.angle_alpha   90.00
_cell.angle_beta   90.00
_cell.angle_gamma   90.00
#
_symmetry.space_group_name_H-M   'P 1'
#
loop_
_entity.id
_entity.type
_entity.pdbx_description
1 polymer ?
#
loop_
_entity_poly.entity_id
_entity_poly.type
_entity_poly.pdbx_seq_one_letter_code
_entity_poly.pdbx_strand_id
1 'polypeptide(L)'
;MSDRKFDEPGYFFDTEAGSNIALPAPTLAPRDEIVNQACTVSTNSAGDPRIVYLQTIKTPSQGLTPESHRTELVSFDPSKESGPVTIKPFPIVTDDNDWSLLPATSAIVAHRDSHGSTQSLFFDPDTLELKTKAESLPDNPLIGLNHEGYAKFSLNIPRAGYGYTSRDIHFFNGMDGAEIGAFRNVGLFITTNHGFFLEHDRDAKVTNPDDLQSGVFYFDMRTKDITGPVAPYLDTDGKFWSDPTNAAQYVYGEQILLMGGDSDAGEYITVFDMGSKQEKFKLDSQQIEGLKIENAYLADNFVYLQNESDNPVIDYRTKEAVSSGWNLRPVYALDDGWTWVVPGHAADSHSPHANGLCVNNYGTSCIRGAATSQDGEYLARAENGPYDGPWF
;
A
#
# COMPACT_ATOMS: atom_id res chain seq x y z
N MET A 1 5.93 -31.37 4.85
CA MET A 1 6.57 -30.08 5.18
C MET A 1 8.01 -30.17 4.73
N SER A 2 8.51 -29.17 4.01
CA SER A 2 9.95 -29.02 3.73
C SER A 2 10.61 -28.29 4.89
N ASP A 3 11.86 -28.65 5.17
CA ASP A 3 12.74 -27.92 6.08
C ASP A 3 13.09 -26.58 5.41
N ARG A 4 12.27 -25.53 5.63
CA ARG A 4 12.50 -24.18 5.07
C ARG A 4 13.64 -23.50 5.82
N LYS A 5 14.87 -23.96 5.58
CA LYS A 5 16.07 -23.30 6.11
C LYS A 5 16.28 -21.94 5.46
N PHE A 6 16.81 -21.03 6.26
CA PHE A 6 16.79 -19.59 6.02
C PHE A 6 18.20 -19.09 5.67
N ASP A 7 18.80 -19.73 4.67
CA ASP A 7 20.26 -19.72 4.45
C ASP A 7 20.82 -18.39 3.91
N GLU A 8 19.96 -17.48 3.42
CA GLU A 8 20.33 -16.12 3.01
C GLU A 8 19.74 -15.05 3.95
N PRO A 9 20.48 -13.98 4.30
CA PRO A 9 19.95 -12.84 5.04
C PRO A 9 19.12 -11.93 4.12
N GLY A 10 18.05 -11.34 4.66
CA GLY A 10 17.37 -10.21 4.01
C GLY A 10 18.03 -8.88 4.39
N TYR A 11 17.74 -7.83 3.64
CA TYR A 11 18.27 -6.48 3.87
C TYR A 11 17.14 -5.45 3.84
N PHE A 12 17.35 -4.31 4.53
CA PHE A 12 16.64 -3.07 4.22
C PHE A 12 17.64 -2.04 3.70
N PHE A 13 17.20 -1.17 2.80
CA PHE A 13 18.00 -0.04 2.36
C PHE A 13 17.83 1.13 3.32
N ASP A 14 18.91 1.52 3.99
CA ASP A 14 19.03 2.73 4.80
C ASP A 14 19.31 3.92 3.85
N THR A 15 18.41 4.90 3.82
CA THR A 15 18.47 6.07 2.93
C THR A 15 19.47 7.12 3.41
N GLU A 16 19.59 7.30 4.72
CA GLU A 16 20.50 8.26 5.35
C GLU A 16 21.96 7.80 5.14
N ALA A 17 22.23 6.54 5.47
CA ALA A 17 23.52 5.90 5.23
C ALA A 17 23.77 5.56 3.75
N GLY A 18 22.71 5.49 2.93
CA GLY A 18 22.77 5.11 1.52
C GLY A 18 23.25 3.68 1.28
N SER A 19 22.86 2.73 2.14
CA SER A 19 23.44 1.38 2.16
C SER A 19 22.45 0.28 2.58
N ASN A 20 22.69 -0.95 2.14
CA ASN A 20 21.91 -2.10 2.57
C ASN A 20 22.38 -2.59 3.96
N ILE A 21 21.52 -2.49 4.96
CA ILE A 21 21.75 -3.03 6.30
C ILE A 21 21.05 -4.39 6.41
N ALA A 22 21.76 -5.39 6.93
CA ALA A 22 21.22 -6.74 7.08
C ALA A 22 20.12 -6.76 8.16
N LEU A 23 18.99 -7.41 7.86
CA LEU A 23 17.89 -7.56 8.80
C LEU A 23 18.32 -8.44 9.99
N PRO A 24 18.17 -7.99 11.25
CA PRO A 24 18.58 -8.74 12.43
C PRO A 24 17.66 -9.93 12.69
N ALA A 25 18.23 -11.13 12.78
CA ALA A 25 17.46 -12.36 12.98
C ALA A 25 17.12 -12.60 14.48
N PRO A 26 15.86 -12.97 14.82
CA PRO A 26 15.52 -13.49 16.14
C PRO A 26 16.38 -14.68 16.57
N THR A 27 16.98 -14.57 17.76
CA THR A 27 17.79 -15.66 18.34
C THR A 27 16.88 -16.74 18.93
N LEU A 28 16.85 -17.91 18.29
CA LEU A 28 16.08 -19.06 18.74
C LEU A 28 16.79 -19.83 19.86
N ALA A 29 16.02 -20.50 20.71
CA ALA A 29 16.58 -21.50 21.63
C ALA A 29 17.16 -22.70 20.84
N PRO A 30 18.14 -23.47 21.38
CA PRO A 30 18.84 -24.53 20.63
C PRO A 30 18.00 -25.74 20.15
N ARG A 31 16.67 -25.69 20.27
CA ARG A 31 15.71 -26.67 19.76
C ARG A 31 14.45 -26.02 19.16
N ASP A 32 14.38 -24.69 19.09
CA ASP A 32 13.22 -23.98 18.56
C ASP A 32 13.30 -23.86 17.03
N GLU A 33 12.18 -24.06 16.37
CA GLU A 33 12.01 -24.02 14.91
C GLU A 33 11.04 -22.89 14.56
N ILE A 34 11.43 -21.91 13.72
CA ILE A 34 10.45 -20.99 13.13
C ILE A 34 9.66 -21.78 12.08
N VAL A 35 8.35 -21.94 12.32
CA VAL A 35 7.44 -22.60 11.38
C VAL A 35 6.68 -21.60 10.50
N ASN A 36 6.56 -20.35 10.96
CA ASN A 36 6.05 -19.24 10.15
C ASN A 36 6.64 -17.91 10.58
N GLN A 37 6.78 -16.97 9.65
CA GLN A 37 7.29 -15.63 9.92
C GLN A 37 6.78 -14.62 8.89
N ALA A 38 6.29 -13.49 9.39
CA ALA A 38 6.15 -12.23 8.66
C ALA A 38 7.10 -11.19 9.27
N CYS A 39 7.44 -10.16 8.50
CA CYS A 39 8.22 -9.00 8.94
C CYS A 39 7.75 -7.76 8.20
N THR A 40 7.93 -6.60 8.83
CA THR A 40 7.78 -5.27 8.21
C THR A 40 8.82 -4.30 8.79
N VAL A 41 9.03 -3.17 8.11
CA VAL A 41 9.78 -2.03 8.64
C VAL A 41 8.76 -0.91 8.84
N SER A 42 8.65 -0.39 10.06
CA SER A 42 7.82 0.77 10.39
C SER A 42 8.68 1.81 11.12
N THR A 43 8.14 2.99 11.40
CA THR A 43 8.80 4.01 12.22
C THR A 43 8.21 4.05 13.62
N ASN A 44 9.04 4.40 14.61
CA ASN A 44 8.59 4.59 15.98
C ASN A 44 8.03 6.00 16.21
N SER A 45 7.60 6.29 17.44
CA SER A 45 7.06 7.61 17.80
C SER A 45 8.05 8.79 17.70
N ALA A 46 9.34 8.53 17.47
CA ALA A 46 10.38 9.54 17.20
C ALA A 46 10.77 9.64 15.71
N GLY A 47 10.28 8.73 14.86
CA GLY A 47 10.69 8.60 13.45
C GLY A 47 11.80 7.56 13.20
N ASP A 48 12.40 6.97 14.24
CA ASP A 48 13.43 5.96 14.09
C ASP A 48 12.88 4.70 13.39
N PRO A 49 13.62 4.04 12.48
CA PRO A 49 13.21 2.78 11.89
C PRO A 49 13.12 1.65 12.94
N ARG A 50 12.12 0.78 12.78
CA ARG A 50 11.87 -0.41 13.60
C ARG A 50 11.56 -1.59 12.69
N ILE A 51 12.40 -2.61 12.79
CA ILE A 51 12.22 -3.88 12.08
C ILE A 51 11.42 -4.79 13.00
N VAL A 52 10.21 -5.19 12.61
CA VAL A 52 9.33 -5.99 13.46
C VAL A 52 8.89 -7.26 12.77
N TYR A 53 9.14 -8.37 13.45
CA TYR A 53 8.74 -9.72 13.07
C TYR A 53 7.49 -10.15 13.82
N LEU A 54 6.63 -10.89 13.14
CA LEU A 54 5.61 -11.75 13.72
C LEU A 54 6.03 -13.18 13.41
N GLN A 55 6.36 -13.98 14.42
CA GLN A 55 6.88 -15.33 14.23
C GLN A 55 6.13 -16.38 15.04
N THR A 56 5.80 -17.49 14.39
CA THR A 56 5.33 -18.71 15.05
C THR A 56 6.51 -19.64 15.25
N ILE A 57 6.86 -19.89 16.51
CA ILE A 57 7.93 -20.79 16.93
C ILE A 57 7.33 -22.09 17.46
N LYS A 58 7.83 -23.20 16.93
CA LYS A 58 7.58 -24.56 17.39
C LYS A 58 8.75 -25.04 18.23
N THR A 59 8.47 -25.60 19.40
CA THR A 59 9.43 -26.33 20.22
C THR A 59 9.08 -27.83 20.12
N PRO A 60 9.85 -28.66 19.39
CA PRO A 60 9.53 -30.08 19.20
C PRO A 60 9.62 -30.87 20.50
N SER A 61 8.73 -31.85 20.64
CA SER A 61 8.63 -32.73 21.81
C SER A 61 9.97 -33.37 22.22
N GLN A 62 10.12 -33.68 23.51
CA GLN A 62 11.30 -34.37 24.05
C GLN A 62 10.98 -35.15 25.32
N GLY A 63 11.17 -36.47 25.31
CA GLY A 63 10.91 -37.32 26.46
C GLY A 63 9.43 -37.33 26.85
N LEU A 64 9.09 -36.68 27.96
CA LEU A 64 7.71 -36.48 28.41
C LEU A 64 7.19 -35.04 28.20
N THR A 65 8.01 -34.14 27.66
CA THR A 65 7.59 -32.79 27.26
C THR A 65 6.92 -32.86 25.89
N PRO A 66 5.66 -32.44 25.75
CA PRO A 66 4.96 -32.42 24.46
C PRO A 66 5.58 -31.38 23.52
N GLU A 67 5.15 -31.41 22.25
CA GLU A 67 5.40 -30.29 21.35
C GLU A 67 4.55 -29.08 21.76
N SER A 68 5.08 -27.87 21.57
CA SER A 68 4.40 -26.62 21.86
C SER A 68 4.66 -25.61 20.76
N HIS A 69 3.64 -24.82 20.41
CA HIS A 69 3.74 -23.69 19.48
C HIS A 69 3.49 -22.40 20.26
N ARG A 70 4.17 -21.31 19.88
CA ARG A 70 3.93 -19.95 20.38
C ARG A 70 4.06 -18.95 19.23
N THR A 71 3.26 -17.90 19.27
CA THR A 71 3.36 -16.79 18.31
C THR A 71 3.74 -15.52 19.06
N GLU A 72 4.73 -14.79 18.55
CA GLU A 72 5.32 -13.64 19.22
C GLU A 72 5.66 -12.52 18.22
N LEU A 73 5.47 -11.27 18.65
CA LEU A 73 5.98 -10.07 17.99
C LEU A 73 7.36 -9.74 18.57
N VAL A 74 8.32 -9.46 17.71
CA VAL A 74 9.72 -9.18 18.07
C VAL A 74 10.20 -7.96 17.29
N SER A 75 10.62 -6.91 18.00
CA SER A 75 11.12 -5.67 17.41
C SER A 75 12.64 -5.51 17.56
N PHE A 76 13.25 -4.89 16.57
CA PHE A 76 14.65 -4.49 16.56
C PHE A 76 14.79 -3.03 16.16
N ASP A 77 15.86 -2.42 16.68
CA ASP A 77 16.33 -1.11 16.28
C ASP A 77 17.63 -1.32 15.49
N PRO A 78 17.65 -1.04 14.17
CA PRO A 78 18.80 -1.33 13.32
C PRO A 78 20.03 -0.48 13.64
N SER A 79 19.90 0.61 14.41
CA SER A 79 21.03 1.41 14.89
C SER A 79 21.84 0.72 16.01
N LYS A 80 21.39 -0.44 16.50
CA LYS A 80 21.94 -1.12 17.67
C LYS A 80 22.32 -2.57 17.35
N GLU A 81 23.58 -2.93 17.56
CA GLU A 81 24.09 -4.31 17.47
C GLU A 81 23.53 -5.25 18.57
N SER A 82 22.74 -4.72 19.52
CA SER A 82 22.07 -5.52 20.54
C SER A 82 20.91 -6.34 19.95
N GLY A 83 20.55 -7.42 20.64
CA GLY A 83 19.35 -8.21 20.34
C GLY A 83 18.02 -7.42 20.48
N PRO A 84 16.88 -8.11 20.36
CA PRO A 84 15.58 -7.46 20.21
C PRO A 84 15.23 -6.50 21.35
N VAL A 85 14.64 -5.36 20.99
CA VAL A 85 14.28 -4.26 21.89
C VAL A 85 13.06 -4.63 22.72
N THR A 86 12.01 -5.14 22.06
CA THR A 86 10.76 -5.58 22.69
C THR A 86 10.34 -6.93 22.11
N ILE A 87 9.93 -7.86 22.97
CA ILE A 87 9.26 -9.12 22.63
C ILE A 87 7.88 -9.13 23.32
N LYS A 88 6.82 -9.49 22.60
CA LYS A 88 5.46 -9.69 23.14
C LYS A 88 4.85 -10.98 22.61
N PRO A 89 4.12 -11.77 23.42
CA PRO A 89 3.21 -12.79 22.90
C PRO A 89 2.17 -12.15 21.99
N PHE A 90 1.88 -12.77 20.85
CA PHE A 90 0.81 -12.32 19.97
C PHE A 90 -0.56 -12.53 20.65
N PRO A 91 -1.48 -11.55 20.65
CA PRO A 91 -2.68 -11.59 21.49
C PRO A 91 -3.77 -12.55 21.01
N ILE A 92 -3.58 -13.22 19.86
CA ILE A 92 -4.50 -14.23 19.33
C ILE A 92 -3.81 -15.60 19.36
N VAL A 93 -4.44 -16.57 20.02
CA VAL A 93 -4.10 -18.00 19.90
C VAL A 93 -4.71 -18.50 18.59
N THR A 94 -3.87 -18.97 17.68
CA THR A 94 -4.25 -19.45 16.35
C THR A 94 -3.21 -20.45 15.85
N ASP A 95 -3.68 -21.53 15.24
CA ASP A 95 -2.84 -22.52 14.53
C ASP A 95 -2.62 -22.09 13.06
N ASP A 96 -3.28 -21.01 12.62
CA ASP A 96 -3.26 -20.49 11.24
C ASP A 96 -2.00 -19.64 11.01
N ASN A 97 -1.35 -19.84 9.85
CA ASN A 97 -0.07 -19.19 9.54
C ASN A 97 -0.21 -18.01 8.55
N ASP A 98 -1.44 -17.54 8.34
CA ASP A 98 -1.80 -16.65 7.22
C ASP A 98 -1.75 -15.16 7.61
N TRP A 99 -0.95 -14.79 8.60
CA TRP A 99 -0.80 -13.40 9.07
C TRP A 99 0.31 -12.67 8.32
N SER A 100 -0.04 -11.57 7.64
CA SER A 100 0.90 -10.59 7.11
C SER A 100 1.23 -9.51 8.14
N LEU A 101 2.39 -8.85 7.98
CA LEU A 101 2.72 -7.60 8.65
C LEU A 101 2.83 -6.48 7.62
N LEU A 102 2.26 -5.32 7.95
CA LEU A 102 2.21 -4.12 7.11
C LEU A 102 2.64 -2.89 7.94
N PRO A 103 3.33 -1.90 7.32
CA PRO A 103 3.67 -0.65 7.97
C PRO A 103 2.42 0.23 8.14
N ALA A 104 2.44 1.13 9.12
CA ALA A 104 1.37 2.11 9.31
C ALA A 104 1.88 3.35 10.06
N THR A 105 1.17 4.48 9.90
CA THR A 105 1.53 5.77 10.49
C THR A 105 1.48 5.67 12.02
N SER A 106 2.65 5.74 12.68
CA SER A 106 2.81 5.50 14.12
C SER A 106 2.32 4.12 14.60
N ALA A 107 2.29 3.11 13.71
CA ALA A 107 1.68 1.82 13.98
C ALA A 107 2.35 0.66 13.22
N ILE A 108 1.98 -0.57 13.59
CA ILE A 108 2.26 -1.80 12.84
C ILE A 108 0.96 -2.57 12.73
N VAL A 109 0.60 -3.05 11.54
CA VAL A 109 -0.61 -3.85 11.35
C VAL A 109 -0.24 -5.31 11.16
N ALA A 110 -0.76 -6.19 12.02
CA ALA A 110 -0.88 -7.60 11.65
C ALA A 110 -2.24 -7.81 10.98
N HIS A 111 -2.22 -8.21 9.72
CA HIS A 111 -3.41 -8.43 8.91
C HIS A 111 -3.54 -9.91 8.55
N ARG A 112 -4.77 -10.37 8.38
CA ARG A 112 -5.07 -11.71 7.86
C ARG A 112 -6.34 -11.62 7.03
N ASP A 113 -6.28 -12.06 5.79
CA ASP A 113 -7.49 -12.45 5.05
C ASP A 113 -7.52 -13.98 4.93
N SER A 114 -8.57 -14.57 5.48
CA SER A 114 -8.79 -16.02 5.47
C SER A 114 -10.26 -16.28 5.12
N HIS A 115 -10.58 -17.50 4.65
CA HIS A 115 -11.86 -17.82 4.01
C HIS A 115 -13.09 -17.50 4.89
N GLY A 116 -13.63 -16.28 4.78
CA GLY A 116 -14.76 -15.78 5.56
C GLY A 116 -14.39 -15.03 6.87
N SER A 117 -13.12 -14.70 7.12
CA SER A 117 -12.68 -13.93 8.30
C SER A 117 -11.42 -13.09 8.02
N THR A 118 -11.63 -11.88 7.51
CA THR A 118 -10.61 -10.83 7.44
C THR A 118 -10.44 -10.15 8.81
N GLN A 119 -9.20 -9.95 9.27
CA GLN A 119 -8.87 -9.28 10.53
C GLN A 119 -7.66 -8.35 10.38
N SER A 120 -7.65 -7.24 11.12
CA SER A 120 -6.49 -6.35 11.28
C SER A 120 -6.28 -6.00 12.76
N LEU A 121 -5.05 -6.11 13.22
CA LEU A 121 -4.60 -5.78 14.58
C LEU A 121 -3.55 -4.68 14.50
N PHE A 122 -3.82 -3.53 15.13
CA PHE A 122 -2.92 -2.39 15.15
C PHE A 122 -2.12 -2.38 16.44
N PHE A 123 -0.79 -2.37 16.33
CA PHE A 123 0.16 -2.40 17.43
C PHE A 123 0.98 -1.11 17.51
N ASP A 124 1.35 -0.76 18.74
CA ASP A 124 2.31 0.28 19.07
C ASP A 124 3.72 -0.07 18.56
N PRO A 125 4.42 0.79 17.80
CA PRO A 125 5.73 0.43 17.22
C PRO A 125 6.88 0.44 18.24
N ASP A 126 6.74 1.16 19.36
CA ASP A 126 7.74 1.18 20.44
C ASP A 126 7.52 0.04 21.46
N THR A 127 6.27 -0.22 21.84
CA THR A 127 5.92 -1.15 22.93
C THR A 127 5.32 -2.49 22.50
N LEU A 128 4.94 -2.64 21.22
CA LEU A 128 4.24 -3.80 20.66
C LEU A 128 2.92 -4.16 21.38
N GLU A 129 2.33 -3.21 22.11
CA GLU A 129 1.01 -3.36 22.74
C GLU A 129 -0.10 -3.20 21.69
N LEU A 130 -1.16 -4.02 21.79
CA LEU A 130 -2.33 -3.95 20.92
C LEU A 130 -3.14 -2.68 21.24
N LYS A 131 -3.43 -1.88 20.21
CA LYS A 131 -4.26 -0.67 20.30
C LYS A 131 -5.69 -0.95 19.86
N THR A 132 -5.83 -1.47 18.64
CA THR A 132 -7.13 -1.60 17.96
C THR A 132 -7.23 -2.97 17.28
N LYS A 133 -8.43 -3.54 17.28
CA LYS A 133 -8.77 -4.78 16.56
C LYS A 133 -9.96 -4.53 15.65
N ALA A 134 -9.75 -4.68 14.35
CA ALA A 134 -10.80 -4.64 13.33
C ALA A 134 -11.07 -6.07 12.83
N GLU A 135 -12.32 -6.53 12.94
CA GLU A 135 -12.77 -7.80 12.37
C GLU A 135 -13.85 -7.55 11.33
N SER A 136 -13.81 -8.30 10.23
CA SER A 136 -14.85 -8.33 9.20
C SER A 136 -16.08 -9.09 9.72
N LEU A 137 -17.28 -8.52 9.55
CA LEU A 137 -18.56 -9.11 9.93
C LEU A 137 -19.48 -9.19 8.70
N PRO A 138 -20.45 -10.13 8.63
CA PRO A 138 -21.30 -10.30 7.43
C PRO A 138 -22.04 -9.03 6.98
N ASP A 139 -22.58 -8.27 7.93
CA ASP A 139 -23.30 -7.01 7.67
C ASP A 139 -22.37 -5.78 7.68
N ASN A 140 -21.11 -5.96 8.10
CA ASN A 140 -20.13 -4.89 8.29
C ASN A 140 -18.69 -5.39 7.97
N PRO A 141 -18.41 -5.73 6.69
CA PRO A 141 -17.15 -6.32 6.28
C PRO A 141 -16.01 -5.30 6.29
N LEU A 142 -14.79 -5.78 6.55
CA LEU A 142 -13.56 -5.03 6.35
C LEU A 142 -13.24 -4.99 4.85
N ILE A 143 -13.02 -3.80 4.28
CA ILE A 143 -12.92 -3.60 2.82
C ILE A 143 -11.66 -2.86 2.36
N GLY A 144 -10.92 -2.28 3.29
CA GLY A 144 -9.79 -1.43 2.99
C GLY A 144 -8.91 -1.23 4.21
N LEU A 145 -7.60 -1.19 4.00
CA LEU A 145 -6.58 -1.00 5.03
C LEU A 145 -5.48 -0.11 4.47
N ASN A 146 -5.03 0.90 5.21
CA ASN A 146 -3.89 1.73 4.83
C ASN A 146 -3.08 2.15 6.06
N HIS A 147 -2.15 3.10 5.90
CA HIS A 147 -1.26 3.50 6.98
C HIS A 147 -1.98 4.27 8.11
N GLU A 148 -3.12 4.91 7.85
CA GLU A 148 -3.86 5.70 8.86
C GLU A 148 -4.94 4.88 9.59
N GLY A 149 -5.36 3.74 9.03
CA GLY A 149 -6.39 2.89 9.59
C GLY A 149 -7.11 2.03 8.56
N TYR A 150 -8.43 1.90 8.69
CA TYR A 150 -9.21 0.94 7.89
C TYR A 150 -10.60 1.46 7.50
N ALA A 151 -11.17 0.83 6.47
CA ALA A 151 -12.51 1.09 5.97
C ALA A 151 -13.41 -0.16 6.11
N LYS A 152 -14.71 0.07 6.28
CA LYS A 152 -15.74 -0.98 6.30
C LYS A 152 -17.00 -0.58 5.53
N PHE A 153 -17.72 -1.53 4.93
CA PHE A 153 -19.08 -1.25 4.45
C PHE A 153 -20.07 -1.27 5.62
N SER A 154 -21.03 -0.34 5.63
CA SER A 154 -22.32 -0.48 6.28
C SER A 154 -23.36 -0.86 5.23
N LEU A 155 -23.87 -2.09 5.33
CA LEU A 155 -24.81 -2.65 4.36
C LEU A 155 -26.26 -2.40 4.79
N ASN A 156 -26.84 -1.29 4.30
CA ASN A 156 -28.25 -0.97 4.56
C ASN A 156 -29.16 -1.90 3.72
N ILE A 157 -29.56 -3.03 4.33
CA ILE A 157 -30.45 -4.02 3.72
C ILE A 157 -31.93 -3.65 3.96
N PRO A 158 -32.72 -3.32 2.92
CA PRO A 158 -34.17 -3.22 3.06
C PRO A 158 -34.77 -4.60 3.31
N ARG A 159 -35.75 -4.72 4.23
CA ARG A 159 -36.37 -6.01 4.52
C ARG A 159 -37.17 -6.55 3.33
N ALA A 160 -36.66 -7.64 2.76
CA ALA A 160 -37.30 -8.57 1.84
C ALA A 160 -37.66 -8.04 0.43
N GLY A 161 -36.81 -8.36 -0.56
CA GLY A 161 -37.23 -8.48 -1.97
C GLY A 161 -36.26 -7.91 -3.00
N TYR A 162 -35.43 -6.94 -2.62
CA TYR A 162 -34.47 -6.26 -3.49
C TYR A 162 -33.13 -6.04 -2.75
N GLY A 163 -32.09 -5.65 -3.50
CA GLY A 163 -30.74 -5.43 -2.97
C GLY A 163 -30.62 -4.24 -2.00
N TYR A 164 -29.38 -3.98 -1.56
CA TYR A 164 -29.02 -2.90 -0.63
C TYR A 164 -29.57 -1.54 -1.09
N THR A 165 -30.08 -0.73 -0.15
CA THR A 165 -30.56 0.65 -0.44
C THR A 165 -29.43 1.66 -0.51
N SER A 166 -28.33 1.39 0.19
CA SER A 166 -27.05 2.07 0.05
C SER A 166 -25.94 1.11 0.50
N ARG A 167 -24.75 1.28 -0.07
CA ARG A 167 -23.51 0.66 0.37
C ARG A 167 -22.62 1.75 0.92
N ASP A 168 -22.72 2.07 2.20
CA ASP A 168 -21.98 3.20 2.77
C ASP A 168 -20.60 2.72 3.25
N ILE A 169 -19.53 3.48 3.05
CA ILE A 169 -18.23 3.22 3.69
C ILE A 169 -18.12 4.04 4.97
N HIS A 170 -17.65 3.43 6.05
CA HIS A 170 -17.20 4.11 7.26
C HIS A 170 -15.69 3.92 7.41
N PHE A 171 -14.98 5.00 7.75
CA PHE A 171 -13.53 5.05 7.90
C PHE A 171 -13.16 5.18 9.37
N PHE A 172 -12.15 4.43 9.80
CA PHE A 172 -11.75 4.33 11.21
C PHE A 172 -10.24 4.54 11.35
N ASN A 173 -9.82 5.28 12.37
CA ASN A 173 -8.40 5.44 12.68
C ASN A 173 -7.80 4.14 13.25
N GLY A 174 -6.60 3.78 12.83
CA GLY A 174 -5.94 2.54 13.26
C GLY A 174 -5.52 2.52 14.74
N MET A 175 -5.26 3.66 15.36
CA MET A 175 -4.64 3.75 16.69
C MET A 175 -5.63 3.88 17.86
N ASP A 176 -6.88 4.26 17.61
CA ASP A 176 -7.95 4.27 18.62
C ASP A 176 -9.25 3.55 18.18
N GLY A 177 -9.39 3.18 16.90
CA GLY A 177 -10.59 2.56 16.35
C GLY A 177 -11.78 3.51 16.21
N ALA A 178 -11.60 4.82 16.42
CA ALA A 178 -12.66 5.81 16.29
C ALA A 178 -13.04 6.00 14.83
N GLU A 179 -14.35 6.14 14.56
CA GLU A 179 -14.86 6.53 13.25
C GLU A 179 -14.47 7.99 12.96
N ILE A 180 -13.80 8.22 11.83
CA ILE A 180 -13.27 9.53 11.42
C ILE A 180 -14.00 10.14 10.22
N GLY A 181 -14.90 9.39 9.58
CA GLY A 181 -15.71 9.86 8.46
C GLY A 181 -16.49 8.72 7.81
N ALA A 182 -17.38 9.07 6.89
CA ALA A 182 -18.12 8.10 6.08
C ALA A 182 -18.37 8.66 4.67
N PHE A 183 -18.45 7.77 3.68
CA PHE A 183 -18.81 8.09 2.29
C PHE A 183 -20.02 7.23 1.89
N ARG A 184 -21.12 7.86 1.52
CA ARG A 184 -22.39 7.16 1.26
C ARG A 184 -22.45 6.57 -0.14
N ASN A 185 -23.21 5.48 -0.28
CA ASN A 185 -23.54 4.86 -1.56
C ASN A 185 -22.33 4.67 -2.49
N VAL A 186 -21.30 3.94 -2.05
CA VAL A 186 -20.09 3.75 -2.85
C VAL A 186 -20.30 2.77 -4.00
N GLY A 187 -19.81 3.15 -5.18
CA GLY A 187 -19.56 2.29 -6.32
C GLY A 187 -18.16 1.69 -6.21
N LEU A 188 -17.27 2.05 -7.15
CA LEU A 188 -15.86 1.70 -7.11
C LEU A 188 -15.09 2.50 -6.05
N PHE A 189 -13.96 1.95 -5.60
CA PHE A 189 -13.00 2.66 -4.77
C PHE A 189 -11.58 2.12 -4.93
N ILE A 190 -10.61 3.01 -4.70
CA ILE A 190 -9.18 2.72 -4.62
C ILE A 190 -8.65 3.14 -3.25
N THR A 191 -7.96 2.23 -2.57
CA THR A 191 -7.24 2.53 -1.33
C THR A 191 -5.85 3.06 -1.66
N THR A 192 -5.40 4.10 -0.97
CA THR A 192 -4.01 4.60 -1.02
C THR A 192 -3.43 4.70 0.39
N ASN A 193 -2.11 4.90 0.50
CA ASN A 193 -1.36 4.98 1.76
C ASN A 193 -2.05 5.79 2.87
N HIS A 194 -2.68 6.92 2.53
CA HIS A 194 -3.27 7.85 3.50
C HIS A 194 -4.76 8.17 3.26
N GLY A 195 -5.42 7.51 2.30
CA GLY A 195 -6.81 7.83 1.97
C GLY A 195 -7.48 6.86 1.02
N PHE A 196 -8.64 7.27 0.50
CA PHE A 196 -9.45 6.49 -0.44
C PHE A 196 -9.97 7.38 -1.57
N PHE A 197 -9.83 6.93 -2.82
CA PHE A 197 -10.58 7.47 -3.95
C PHE A 197 -11.87 6.67 -4.11
N LEU A 198 -12.98 7.36 -4.32
CA LEU A 198 -14.34 6.86 -4.08
C LEU A 198 -15.29 7.36 -5.17
N GLU A 199 -16.21 6.53 -5.65
CA GLU A 199 -17.32 6.96 -6.50
C GLU A 199 -18.67 6.67 -5.87
N HIS A 200 -19.72 7.35 -6.31
CA HIS A 200 -21.10 6.94 -6.01
C HIS A 200 -21.62 5.85 -6.96
N ASP A 201 -22.28 4.83 -6.42
CA ASP A 201 -22.97 3.79 -7.19
C ASP A 201 -24.20 4.39 -7.90
N ARG A 202 -24.12 4.54 -9.22
CA ARG A 202 -25.20 5.17 -10.03
C ARG A 202 -26.35 4.22 -10.36
N ASP A 203 -26.17 2.90 -10.20
CA ASP A 203 -27.20 1.88 -10.41
C ASP A 203 -28.02 1.62 -9.13
N ALA A 204 -27.48 1.98 -7.96
CA ALA A 204 -28.19 1.96 -6.70
C ALA A 204 -29.40 2.91 -6.70
N LYS A 205 -30.52 2.42 -6.14
CA LYS A 205 -31.82 3.14 -6.14
C LYS A 205 -31.92 4.13 -4.98
N VAL A 206 -31.04 5.12 -5.00
CA VAL A 206 -30.88 6.10 -3.91
C VAL A 206 -31.89 7.24 -3.99
N THR A 207 -32.20 7.82 -2.83
CA THR A 207 -33.22 8.87 -2.65
C THR A 207 -32.66 10.24 -2.25
N ASN A 208 -31.36 10.34 -1.95
CA ASN A 208 -30.69 11.61 -1.67
C ASN A 208 -30.01 12.15 -2.93
N PRO A 209 -30.28 13.40 -3.37
CA PRO A 209 -29.66 13.97 -4.57
C PRO A 209 -28.14 14.14 -4.48
N ASP A 210 -27.59 14.36 -3.27
CA ASP A 210 -26.14 14.55 -3.10
C ASP A 210 -25.36 13.25 -3.40
N ASP A 211 -25.92 12.09 -3.02
CA ASP A 211 -25.40 10.74 -3.32
C ASP A 211 -25.43 10.40 -4.84
N LEU A 212 -25.89 11.33 -5.69
CA LEU A 212 -25.90 11.19 -7.16
C LEU A 212 -24.85 12.09 -7.84
N GLN A 213 -23.97 12.77 -7.07
CA GLN A 213 -22.96 13.64 -7.67
C GLN A 213 -21.92 12.82 -8.46
N SER A 214 -21.83 13.08 -9.76
CA SER A 214 -20.89 12.39 -10.65
C SER A 214 -19.43 12.80 -10.40
N GLY A 215 -18.56 11.81 -10.29
CA GLY A 215 -17.10 11.96 -10.25
C GLY A 215 -16.45 11.14 -9.14
N VAL A 216 -15.12 11.18 -9.12
CA VAL A 216 -14.28 10.55 -8.09
C VAL A 216 -14.03 11.54 -6.96
N PHE A 217 -14.12 11.08 -5.71
CA PHE A 217 -13.84 11.87 -4.51
C PHE A 217 -12.67 11.25 -3.74
N TYR A 218 -11.79 12.08 -3.19
CA TYR A 218 -10.70 11.65 -2.30
C TYR A 218 -11.05 11.93 -0.84
N PHE A 219 -11.07 10.89 0.01
CA PHE A 219 -11.09 11.03 1.46
C PHE A 219 -9.68 10.90 2.03
N ASP A 220 -9.15 11.96 2.63
CA ASP A 220 -7.85 11.95 3.32
C ASP A 220 -8.06 11.62 4.80
N MET A 221 -7.50 10.51 5.28
CA MET A 221 -7.68 10.06 6.67
C MET A 221 -6.92 10.91 7.69
N ARG A 222 -5.86 11.62 7.26
CA ARG A 222 -5.01 12.45 8.12
C ARG A 222 -5.76 13.71 8.54
N THR A 223 -6.45 14.33 7.58
CA THR A 223 -7.21 15.58 7.76
C THR A 223 -8.72 15.38 7.93
N LYS A 224 -9.23 14.18 7.62
CA LYS A 224 -10.60 13.71 7.91
C LYS A 224 -11.68 14.45 7.09
N ASP A 225 -11.37 14.73 5.83
CA ASP A 225 -12.19 15.50 4.90
C ASP A 225 -12.26 14.86 3.51
N ILE A 226 -13.33 15.18 2.77
CA ILE A 226 -13.58 14.70 1.41
C ILE A 226 -13.35 15.85 0.43
N THR A 227 -12.54 15.61 -0.60
CA THR A 227 -12.33 16.52 -1.74
C THR A 227 -12.88 15.90 -3.01
N GLY A 228 -13.69 16.63 -3.78
CA GLY A 228 -14.06 16.19 -5.12
C GLY A 228 -15.14 17.03 -5.81
N PRO A 229 -15.46 16.71 -7.08
CA PRO A 229 -14.87 15.62 -7.85
C PRO A 229 -13.44 15.95 -8.32
N VAL A 230 -12.53 14.97 -8.26
CA VAL A 230 -11.11 15.09 -8.67
C VAL A 230 -10.82 14.43 -10.02
N ALA A 231 -11.67 13.49 -10.45
CA ALA A 231 -11.64 12.87 -11.76
C ALA A 231 -13.08 12.53 -12.24
N PRO A 232 -13.31 12.27 -13.55
CA PRO A 232 -14.65 12.01 -14.10
C PRO A 232 -15.29 10.68 -13.65
N TYR A 233 -14.48 9.63 -13.50
CA TYR A 233 -14.87 8.29 -13.00
C TYR A 233 -13.62 7.48 -12.60
N LEU A 234 -13.76 6.37 -11.88
CA LEU A 234 -12.66 5.43 -11.64
C LEU A 234 -12.65 4.32 -12.69
N ASP A 235 -11.47 4.02 -13.23
CA ASP A 235 -11.26 2.87 -14.13
C ASP A 235 -10.38 1.84 -13.43
N THR A 236 -10.96 0.69 -13.07
CA THR A 236 -10.31 -0.34 -12.22
C THR A 236 -10.58 -1.78 -12.70
N ASP A 237 -10.95 -1.98 -13.97
CA ASP A 237 -11.59 -3.20 -14.49
C ASP A 237 -12.85 -3.63 -13.70
N GLY A 238 -13.53 -2.69 -13.03
CA GLY A 238 -14.66 -2.98 -12.13
C GLY A 238 -14.26 -3.69 -10.83
N LYS A 239 -12.99 -3.65 -10.43
CA LYS A 239 -12.47 -4.24 -9.19
C LYS A 239 -12.41 -3.19 -8.07
N PHE A 240 -12.57 -3.63 -6.82
CA PHE A 240 -12.23 -2.83 -5.65
C PHE A 240 -10.74 -3.01 -5.35
N TRP A 241 -10.01 -1.92 -5.14
CA TRP A 241 -8.60 -1.98 -4.73
C TRP A 241 -8.53 -1.73 -3.23
N SER A 242 -8.72 -2.80 -2.45
CA SER A 242 -8.77 -2.82 -0.98
C SER A 242 -7.41 -2.64 -0.30
N ASP A 243 -6.33 -2.68 -1.07
CA ASP A 243 -4.95 -2.61 -0.60
C ASP A 243 -4.20 -1.50 -1.38
N PRO A 244 -3.52 -0.55 -0.70
CA PRO A 244 -2.63 0.43 -1.32
C PRO A 244 -1.66 -0.15 -2.35
N THR A 245 -1.28 -1.42 -2.25
CA THR A 245 -0.39 -2.09 -3.21
C THR A 245 -0.95 -2.14 -4.63
N ASN A 246 -2.28 -2.19 -4.80
CA ASN A 246 -2.91 -2.11 -6.12
C ASN A 246 -2.79 -0.69 -6.73
N ALA A 247 -2.82 0.33 -5.88
CA ALA A 247 -2.68 1.74 -6.28
C ALA A 247 -1.21 2.17 -6.46
N ALA A 248 -0.26 1.49 -5.84
CA ALA A 248 1.15 1.87 -5.78
C ALA A 248 1.79 2.13 -7.15
N GLN A 249 1.40 1.39 -8.19
CA GLN A 249 1.88 1.59 -9.57
C GLN A 249 1.47 2.94 -10.21
N TYR A 250 0.47 3.62 -9.64
CA TYR A 250 -0.05 4.93 -10.06
C TYR A 250 0.31 6.07 -9.10
N VAL A 251 0.93 5.76 -7.95
CA VAL A 251 1.20 6.71 -6.87
C VAL A 251 2.70 7.03 -6.78
N TYR A 252 3.05 8.31 -6.73
CA TYR A 252 4.41 8.76 -6.48
C TYR A 252 4.43 9.82 -5.37
N GLY A 253 4.80 9.38 -4.16
CA GLY A 253 4.71 10.20 -2.96
C GLY A 253 3.25 10.64 -2.68
N GLU A 254 3.03 11.95 -2.54
CA GLU A 254 1.71 12.55 -2.32
C GLU A 254 0.87 12.69 -3.61
N GLN A 255 1.28 12.12 -4.74
CA GLN A 255 0.57 12.27 -6.01
C GLN A 255 0.02 10.94 -6.52
N ILE A 256 -1.12 10.98 -7.22
CA ILE A 256 -1.69 9.86 -7.96
C ILE A 256 -1.97 10.25 -9.41
N LEU A 257 -1.72 9.32 -10.32
CA LEU A 257 -2.18 9.35 -11.70
C LEU A 257 -3.54 8.65 -11.79
N LEU A 258 -4.59 9.37 -12.17
CA LEU A 258 -5.90 8.79 -12.47
C LEU A 258 -6.13 8.85 -13.98
N MET A 259 -6.62 7.76 -14.54
CA MET A 259 -6.88 7.59 -15.98
C MET A 259 -8.19 6.83 -16.19
N GLY A 260 -8.76 6.94 -17.38
CA GLY A 260 -9.88 6.11 -17.79
C GLY A 260 -10.06 6.06 -19.30
N GLY A 261 -10.54 4.92 -19.80
CA GLY A 261 -10.76 4.62 -21.22
C GLY A 261 -12.22 4.34 -21.60
N ASP A 262 -13.18 4.71 -20.77
CA ASP A 262 -14.61 4.47 -21.02
C ASP A 262 -15.11 5.31 -22.22
N SER A 263 -15.70 4.64 -23.21
CA SER A 263 -16.14 5.26 -24.47
C SER A 263 -17.40 6.14 -24.34
N ASP A 264 -18.22 5.91 -23.31
CA ASP A 264 -19.47 6.63 -23.07
C ASP A 264 -19.25 7.82 -22.10
N ALA A 265 -18.29 7.70 -21.17
CA ALA A 265 -17.90 8.76 -20.24
C ALA A 265 -16.76 9.65 -20.75
N GLY A 266 -15.96 9.17 -21.70
CA GLY A 266 -14.85 9.88 -22.34
C GLY A 266 -13.49 9.60 -21.70
N GLU A 267 -12.45 9.43 -22.54
CA GLU A 267 -11.08 9.20 -22.09
C GLU A 267 -10.53 10.39 -21.30
N TYR A 268 -9.74 10.13 -20.25
CA TYR A 268 -9.06 11.18 -19.50
C TYR A 268 -7.74 10.70 -18.88
N ILE A 269 -6.83 11.64 -18.63
CA ILE A 269 -5.63 11.46 -17.79
C ILE A 269 -5.53 12.66 -16.86
N THR A 270 -5.30 12.47 -15.57
CA THR A 270 -5.05 13.57 -14.62
C THR A 270 -4.07 13.17 -13.52
N VAL A 271 -3.27 14.14 -13.06
CA VAL A 271 -2.43 14.00 -11.85
C VAL A 271 -3.07 14.82 -10.74
N PHE A 272 -3.42 14.14 -9.65
CA PHE A 272 -3.96 14.75 -8.44
C PHE A 272 -2.98 14.60 -7.28
N ASP A 273 -2.73 15.71 -6.59
CA ASP A 273 -1.86 15.78 -5.43
C ASP A 273 -2.72 15.73 -4.16
N MET A 274 -2.57 14.64 -3.42
CA MET A 274 -3.36 14.27 -2.24
C MET A 274 -3.11 15.20 -1.05
N GLY A 275 -1.86 15.66 -0.85
CA GLY A 275 -1.47 16.50 0.28
C GLY A 275 -1.94 17.96 0.15
N SER A 276 -1.83 18.54 -1.05
CA SER A 276 -2.32 19.90 -1.35
C SER A 276 -3.75 19.94 -1.91
N LYS A 277 -4.30 18.78 -2.28
CA LYS A 277 -5.68 18.56 -2.78
C LYS A 277 -5.99 19.35 -4.04
N GLN A 278 -5.09 19.29 -5.02
CA GLN A 278 -5.19 20.04 -6.28
C GLN A 278 -4.91 19.14 -7.50
N GLU A 279 -5.67 19.35 -8.57
CA GLU A 279 -5.32 18.91 -9.94
C GLU A 279 -4.02 19.63 -10.36
N LYS A 280 -2.98 18.87 -10.76
CA LYS A 280 -1.70 19.41 -11.28
C LYS A 280 -1.61 19.31 -12.79
N PHE A 281 -2.15 18.22 -13.33
CA PHE A 281 -2.10 17.89 -14.76
C PHE A 281 -3.44 17.36 -15.23
N LYS A 282 -3.77 17.60 -16.50
CA LYS A 282 -4.93 17.01 -17.16
C LYS A 282 -4.73 16.94 -18.66
N LEU A 283 -5.20 15.85 -19.26
CA LEU A 283 -5.51 15.71 -20.68
C LEU A 283 -6.97 15.25 -20.82
N ASP A 284 -7.69 15.85 -21.77
CA ASP A 284 -9.01 15.38 -22.20
C ASP A 284 -8.92 14.40 -23.39
N SER A 285 -10.04 13.79 -23.76
CA SER A 285 -10.12 12.78 -24.84
C SER A 285 -9.65 13.31 -26.19
N GLN A 286 -9.85 14.60 -26.51
CA GLN A 286 -9.36 15.19 -27.76
C GLN A 286 -7.83 15.33 -27.74
N GLN A 287 -7.24 15.62 -26.58
CA GLN A 287 -5.79 15.62 -26.40
C GLN A 287 -5.20 14.20 -26.45
N ILE A 288 -5.88 13.21 -25.87
CA ILE A 288 -5.46 11.80 -25.85
C ILE A 288 -5.49 11.20 -27.26
N GLU A 289 -6.60 11.32 -27.98
CA GLU A 289 -6.73 10.92 -29.40
C GLU A 289 -5.70 11.66 -30.27
N GLY A 290 -5.59 12.99 -30.11
CA GLY A 290 -4.73 13.85 -30.91
C GLY A 290 -3.22 13.63 -30.70
N LEU A 291 -2.81 13.18 -29.51
CA LEU A 291 -1.43 12.80 -29.17
C LEU A 291 -1.16 11.30 -29.32
N LYS A 292 -2.20 10.50 -29.58
CA LYS A 292 -2.17 9.03 -29.64
C LYS A 292 -1.54 8.37 -28.42
N ILE A 293 -2.00 8.75 -27.23
CA ILE A 293 -1.47 8.22 -25.98
C ILE A 293 -2.04 6.81 -25.75
N GLU A 294 -1.16 5.82 -25.64
CA GLU A 294 -1.53 4.43 -25.32
C GLU A 294 -1.60 4.19 -23.81
N ASN A 295 -0.71 4.86 -23.05
CA ASN A 295 -0.60 4.75 -21.60
C ASN A 295 0.14 5.97 -21.03
N ALA A 296 0.03 6.20 -19.72
CA ALA A 296 0.84 7.19 -19.02
C ALA A 296 1.32 6.67 -17.66
N TYR A 297 2.45 7.20 -17.20
CA TYR A 297 3.04 6.89 -15.90
C TYR A 297 3.49 8.19 -15.21
N LEU A 298 3.66 8.16 -13.89
CA LEU A 298 3.94 9.33 -13.06
C LEU A 298 5.22 9.10 -12.24
N ALA A 299 6.10 10.10 -12.22
CA ALA A 299 7.11 10.24 -11.16
C ALA A 299 7.59 11.67 -10.97
N ASP A 300 7.83 12.05 -9.72
CA ASP A 300 8.13 13.41 -9.26
C ASP A 300 7.19 14.44 -9.93
N ASN A 301 7.70 15.37 -10.73
CA ASN A 301 6.90 16.40 -11.39
C ASN A 301 6.60 16.08 -12.86
N PHE A 302 6.75 14.81 -13.26
CA PHE A 302 6.79 14.40 -14.66
C PHE A 302 5.75 13.33 -14.99
N VAL A 303 5.08 13.51 -16.13
CA VAL A 303 4.22 12.50 -16.76
C VAL A 303 4.97 11.90 -17.94
N TYR A 304 5.12 10.58 -17.91
CA TYR A 304 5.79 9.77 -18.91
C TYR A 304 4.68 9.25 -19.83
N LEU A 305 4.58 9.80 -21.03
CA LEU A 305 3.59 9.36 -22.00
C LEU A 305 4.17 8.27 -22.90
N GLN A 306 3.36 7.25 -23.19
CA GLN A 306 3.59 6.27 -24.24
C GLN A 306 2.70 6.61 -25.43
N ASN A 307 3.28 6.75 -26.63
CA ASN A 307 2.54 7.08 -27.86
C ASN A 307 3.16 6.42 -29.10
N GLU A 308 2.47 6.47 -30.25
CA GLU A 308 2.99 5.96 -31.54
C GLU A 308 4.27 6.66 -32.07
N SER A 309 4.76 7.71 -31.40
CA SER A 309 5.65 8.72 -32.00
C SER A 309 7.05 8.75 -31.37
N ASP A 310 7.12 9.16 -30.11
CA ASP A 310 8.36 9.66 -29.50
C ASP A 310 8.41 9.46 -27.98
N ASN A 311 7.37 8.91 -27.34
CA ASN A 311 7.29 8.68 -25.88
C ASN A 311 7.79 9.89 -25.07
N PRO A 312 7.06 11.03 -25.05
CA PRO A 312 7.53 12.25 -24.42
C PRO A 312 7.39 12.21 -22.89
N VAL A 313 8.30 12.91 -22.22
CA VAL A 313 8.25 13.22 -20.78
C VAL A 313 7.83 14.68 -20.63
N ILE A 314 6.73 14.92 -19.92
CA ILE A 314 6.16 16.27 -19.72
C ILE A 314 6.37 16.68 -18.25
N ASP A 315 7.03 17.81 -18.00
CA ASP A 315 6.95 18.48 -16.69
C ASP A 315 5.57 19.12 -16.57
N TYR A 316 4.70 18.62 -15.68
CA TYR A 316 3.32 19.11 -15.62
C TYR A 316 3.20 20.57 -15.12
N ARG A 317 4.25 21.10 -14.47
CA ARG A 317 4.28 22.46 -13.91
C ARG A 317 4.47 23.51 -14.99
N THR A 318 5.36 23.24 -15.95
CA THR A 318 5.62 24.10 -17.11
C THR A 318 4.72 23.72 -18.29
N LYS A 319 4.27 22.47 -18.35
CA LYS A 319 3.61 21.81 -19.49
C LYS A 319 4.51 21.70 -20.73
N GLU A 320 5.83 21.69 -20.53
CA GLU A 320 6.83 21.52 -21.57
C GLU A 320 7.34 20.07 -21.60
N ALA A 321 7.65 19.57 -22.80
CA ALA A 321 8.33 18.30 -22.98
C ALA A 321 9.82 18.46 -22.65
N VAL A 322 10.32 17.71 -21.66
CA VAL A 322 11.69 17.79 -21.14
C VAL A 322 12.60 16.67 -21.67
N SER A 323 12.01 15.56 -22.11
CA SER A 323 12.71 14.43 -22.74
C SER A 323 11.76 13.66 -23.66
N SER A 324 12.30 12.74 -24.46
CA SER A 324 11.55 11.85 -25.37
C SER A 324 12.34 10.55 -25.58
N GLY A 325 11.65 9.44 -25.80
CA GLY A 325 12.26 8.13 -26.10
C GLY A 325 12.80 7.42 -24.86
N TRP A 326 12.19 7.65 -23.69
CA TRP A 326 12.59 7.07 -22.41
C TRP A 326 12.45 5.55 -22.40
N ASN A 327 13.45 4.82 -21.90
CA ASN A 327 13.40 3.38 -21.64
C ASN A 327 13.74 3.03 -20.18
N LEU A 328 13.89 4.04 -19.32
CA LEU A 328 14.03 3.91 -17.87
C LEU A 328 13.08 4.91 -17.20
N ARG A 329 12.42 4.52 -16.10
CA ARG A 329 11.63 5.44 -15.28
C ARG A 329 11.76 5.15 -13.78
N PRO A 330 11.87 6.18 -12.93
CA PRO A 330 11.47 6.11 -11.53
C PRO A 330 10.08 5.48 -11.35
N VAL A 331 9.93 4.69 -10.27
CA VAL A 331 8.65 4.14 -9.82
C VAL A 331 8.33 4.44 -8.37
N TYR A 332 9.35 4.80 -7.57
CA TYR A 332 9.15 5.07 -6.15
C TYR A 332 10.19 6.08 -5.63
N ALA A 333 9.71 7.13 -4.96
CA ALA A 333 10.55 8.02 -4.16
C ALA A 333 10.85 7.35 -2.82
N LEU A 334 12.11 7.42 -2.39
CA LEU A 334 12.55 7.08 -1.05
C LEU A 334 13.04 8.34 -0.34
N ASP A 335 13.21 8.25 0.97
CA ASP A 335 13.77 9.33 1.77
C ASP A 335 15.20 9.72 1.33
N ASP A 336 15.66 10.88 1.80
CA ASP A 336 16.96 11.48 1.49
C ASP A 336 17.23 11.81 0.00
N GLY A 337 16.23 11.63 -0.87
CA GLY A 337 16.33 11.82 -2.31
C GLY A 337 16.72 10.57 -3.09
N TRP A 338 16.68 9.39 -2.45
CA TRP A 338 16.80 8.12 -3.16
C TRP A 338 15.56 7.83 -4.01
N THR A 339 15.72 6.99 -5.03
CA THR A 339 14.66 6.67 -6.00
C THR A 339 14.92 5.28 -6.58
N TRP A 340 13.86 4.47 -6.69
CA TRP A 340 13.89 3.20 -7.42
C TRP A 340 13.55 3.45 -8.89
N VAL A 341 14.42 3.00 -9.79
CA VAL A 341 14.32 3.14 -11.24
C VAL A 341 14.21 1.75 -11.88
N VAL A 342 13.30 1.59 -12.84
CA VAL A 342 13.01 0.33 -13.54
C VAL A 342 13.07 0.50 -15.06
N PRO A 343 13.29 -0.59 -15.83
CA PRO A 343 13.34 -0.53 -17.29
C PRO A 343 11.96 -0.60 -17.98
N GLY A 344 11.77 0.30 -18.93
CA GLY A 344 10.77 0.26 -20.00
C GLY A 344 9.32 0.48 -19.58
N HIS A 345 8.44 0.15 -20.52
CA HIS A 345 6.98 0.12 -20.34
C HIS A 345 6.51 -1.06 -19.47
N ALA A 346 7.36 -2.09 -19.30
CA ALA A 346 7.02 -3.44 -18.81
C ALA A 346 6.69 -3.55 -17.31
N ALA A 347 6.20 -2.46 -16.71
CA ALA A 347 5.94 -2.33 -15.29
C ALA A 347 4.48 -2.58 -14.89
N ASP A 348 3.69 -3.26 -15.74
CA ASP A 348 2.28 -3.69 -15.55
C ASP A 348 2.04 -4.68 -14.38
N SER A 349 2.99 -4.76 -13.46
CA SER A 349 3.06 -5.71 -12.34
C SER A 349 3.98 -5.26 -11.19
N HIS A 350 4.60 -4.06 -11.29
CA HIS A 350 5.49 -3.57 -10.24
C HIS A 350 4.65 -2.80 -9.20
N SER A 351 4.41 -3.43 -8.06
CA SER A 351 3.91 -2.78 -6.85
C SER A 351 5.08 -2.56 -5.87
N PRO A 352 5.65 -1.35 -5.79
CA PRO A 352 6.45 -0.95 -4.64
C PRO A 352 5.55 -0.95 -3.40
N HIS A 353 5.69 -1.99 -2.58
CA HIS A 353 5.04 -2.00 -1.28
C HIS A 353 5.63 -0.86 -0.43
N ALA A 354 4.76 -0.01 0.12
CA ALA A 354 5.18 1.31 0.57
C ALA A 354 6.11 1.30 1.80
N ASN A 355 6.87 2.39 1.95
CA ASN A 355 7.72 2.74 3.09
C ASN A 355 9.05 1.96 3.23
N GLY A 356 9.64 1.50 2.12
CA GLY A 356 11.07 1.19 2.07
C GLY A 356 11.45 0.08 1.08
N LEU A 357 12.62 0.17 0.44
CA LEU A 357 13.12 -0.93 -0.39
C LEU A 357 13.69 -2.07 0.49
N CYS A 358 12.86 -3.09 0.70
CA CYS A 358 13.30 -4.43 1.06
C CYS A 358 14.01 -5.09 -0.14
N VAL A 359 15.24 -4.64 -0.44
CA VAL A 359 16.06 -5.21 -1.51
C VAL A 359 16.21 -6.72 -1.26
N ASN A 360 15.70 -7.52 -2.21
CA ASN A 360 15.70 -8.99 -2.17
C ASN A 360 14.82 -9.65 -1.10
N ASN A 361 13.60 -9.16 -0.86
CA ASN A 361 12.47 -10.07 -0.54
C ASN A 361 11.14 -9.54 -1.11
N TYR A 362 10.29 -10.47 -1.59
CA TYR A 362 9.13 -10.17 -2.43
C TYR A 362 7.91 -9.67 -1.64
N GLY A 363 6.86 -9.25 -2.37
CA GLY A 363 5.43 -9.28 -2.06
C GLY A 363 5.01 -9.34 -0.58
N THR A 364 4.46 -8.24 -0.06
CA THR A 364 4.26 -7.92 1.38
C THR A 364 4.06 -9.06 2.37
N SER A 365 4.64 -8.83 3.56
CA SER A 365 5.02 -9.82 4.58
C SER A 365 6.16 -10.72 4.12
N CYS A 366 7.23 -10.80 4.91
CA CYS A 366 8.46 -11.48 4.52
C CYS A 366 8.40 -13.03 4.53
N ILE A 367 7.37 -13.61 3.92
CA ILE A 367 7.24 -15.04 3.65
C ILE A 367 8.14 -15.36 2.44
N ARG A 368 9.33 -15.93 2.71
CA ARG A 368 10.35 -16.23 1.69
C ARG A 368 9.83 -17.07 0.52
N GLY A 369 10.38 -16.79 -0.66
CA GLY A 369 10.64 -17.81 -1.69
C GLY A 369 9.95 -17.62 -3.05
N ALA A 370 9.15 -16.56 -3.21
CA ALA A 370 8.56 -16.19 -4.50
C ALA A 370 8.64 -14.67 -4.67
N ALA A 371 9.92 -14.23 -4.83
CA ALA A 371 11.54 -12.00 -5.62
C ALA A 371 12.49 -11.93 -6.91
N THR A 372 11.97 -11.52 -8.07
CA THR A 372 12.68 -11.45 -9.35
C THR A 372 12.91 -9.99 -9.66
N SER A 373 14.03 -9.45 -9.19
CA SER A 373 14.59 -8.22 -9.75
C SER A 373 14.78 -8.46 -11.26
N GLN A 374 14.10 -7.67 -12.09
CA GLN A 374 14.31 -7.72 -13.53
C GLN A 374 15.69 -7.15 -13.87
N ASP A 375 16.30 -7.67 -14.93
CA ASP A 375 17.60 -7.20 -15.40
C ASP A 375 17.51 -5.70 -15.78
N GLY A 376 18.07 -4.82 -14.93
CA GLY A 376 18.10 -3.38 -15.16
C GLY A 376 17.40 -2.51 -14.12
N GLU A 377 16.83 -3.07 -13.05
CA GLU A 377 16.39 -2.28 -11.89
C GLU A 377 17.57 -1.73 -11.06
N TYR A 378 17.46 -0.51 -10.53
CA TYR A 378 18.48 0.06 -9.62
C TYR A 378 17.94 1.15 -8.68
N LEU A 379 18.69 1.39 -7.61
CA LEU A 379 18.54 2.56 -6.73
C LEU A 379 19.47 3.69 -7.20
N ALA A 380 18.95 4.91 -7.23
CA ALA A 380 19.71 6.10 -7.61
C ALA A 380 19.33 7.33 -6.76
N ARG A 381 20.22 8.31 -6.74
CA ARG A 381 20.14 9.58 -5.99
C ARG A 381 21.03 10.60 -6.67
N ALA A 382 20.60 11.86 -6.78
CA ALA A 382 21.45 12.91 -7.33
C ALA A 382 22.43 13.46 -6.28
N GLU A 383 23.58 14.00 -6.70
CA GLU A 383 24.60 14.56 -5.80
C GLU A 383 24.06 15.68 -4.89
N ASN A 384 22.98 16.35 -5.29
CA ASN A 384 22.42 17.52 -4.61
C ASN A 384 20.90 17.39 -4.29
N GLY A 385 20.31 16.18 -4.33
CA GLY A 385 18.88 16.01 -4.00
C GLY A 385 18.23 14.74 -4.60
N PRO A 386 16.91 14.77 -4.82
CA PRO A 386 16.18 13.74 -5.57
C PRO A 386 16.80 13.45 -6.93
N TYR A 387 16.69 12.20 -7.38
CA TYR A 387 17.12 11.76 -8.71
C TYR A 387 16.40 12.54 -9.84
N ASP A 388 17.18 13.16 -10.73
CA ASP A 388 16.73 14.02 -11.83
C ASP A 388 16.93 13.42 -13.23
N GLY A 389 17.35 12.15 -13.31
CA GLY A 389 17.70 11.41 -14.54
C GLY A 389 18.90 10.49 -14.32
N PRO A 390 19.26 9.59 -15.26
CA PRO A 390 18.90 9.54 -16.69
C PRO A 390 17.45 9.19 -17.06
N TRP A 391 17.15 9.52 -18.33
CA TRP A 391 15.86 9.40 -19.02
C TRP A 391 15.98 8.58 -20.31
N PHE A 392 16.90 7.61 -20.33
CA PHE A 392 17.35 6.90 -21.54
C PHE A 392 17.23 5.40 -21.35
#